data_AF-A0A3N5RMQ9-F1
#
_entry.id   AF-A0A3N5RMQ9-F1
#
_cell.length_a   1.000
_cell.length_b   1.000
_cell.length_c   1.000
_cell.angle_alpha   90.00
_cell.angle_beta   90.00
_cell.angle_gamma   90.00
#
_symmetry.space_group_name_H-M   'P 1'
#
loop_
_entity.id
_entity.type
_entity.pdbx_description
1 polymer ?
#
loop_
_entity_poly.entity_id
_entity_poly.type
_entity_poly.pdbx_seq_one_letter_code
_entity_poly.pdbx_strand_id
1 'polypeptide(L)'
;MMMYPIMLKVRYSELLSIRKNAKVMAFTLTLNWAIQPFVMAFIPWLFMTIIFATIIPEQLRTEYMMGMIILALAPCTAMTLVWTYLAKANLSCALLQVSINDLIILILYVPLGAFLLGTIGFSVPLDTLFISILMYV
;
A
#
# COMPACT_ATOMS: atom_id res chain seq x y z
N MET A 1 -18.48 2.45 10.45
CA MET A 1 -18.31 3.81 11.01
C MET A 1 -17.38 3.79 12.23
N MET A 2 -16.05 3.71 12.03
CA MET A 2 -15.06 3.82 13.12
C MET A 2 -14.12 5.02 12.96
N MET A 3 -13.98 5.54 11.73
CA MET A 3 -13.06 6.63 11.40
C MET A 3 -13.62 8.03 11.69
N TYR A 4 -14.95 8.21 11.60
CA TYR A 4 -15.63 9.48 11.86
C TYR A 4 -15.32 10.11 13.25
N PRO A 5 -15.38 9.36 14.38
CA PRO A 5 -15.03 9.92 15.69
C PRO A 5 -13.54 10.21 15.86
N ILE A 6 -12.67 9.56 15.07
CA ILE A 6 -11.22 9.75 15.10
C ILE A 6 -10.85 11.06 14.40
N MET A 7 -11.46 11.37 13.25
CA MET A 7 -11.24 12.61 12.51
C MET A 7 -11.70 13.87 13.26
N LEU A 8 -12.77 13.77 14.06
CA LEU A 8 -13.28 14.90 14.87
C LEU A 8 -12.37 15.31 16.04
N LYS A 9 -11.44 14.44 16.48
CA LYS A 9 -10.53 14.73 17.59
C LYS A 9 -9.24 15.44 17.16
N VAL A 10 -9.07 15.71 15.87
CA VAL A 10 -7.82 16.18 15.28
C VAL A 10 -7.83 17.70 15.26
N ARG A 11 -6.86 18.31 15.95
CA ARG A 11 -6.68 19.76 15.93
C ARG A 11 -5.72 20.15 14.80
N TYR A 12 -6.15 21.05 13.92
CA TYR A 12 -5.33 21.58 12.82
C TYR A 12 -3.99 22.16 13.28
N SER A 13 -3.91 22.69 14.50
CA SER A 13 -2.66 23.19 15.08
C SER A 13 -1.61 22.12 15.33
N GLU A 14 -2.00 20.85 15.57
CA GLU A 14 -1.08 19.72 15.69
C GLU A 14 -0.57 19.25 14.32
N LEU A 15 -1.35 19.47 13.26
CA LEU A 15 -0.93 19.17 11.89
C LEU A 15 0.29 20.01 11.49
N LEU A 16 0.50 21.21 12.02
CA LEU A 16 1.69 22.05 11.70
C LEU A 16 2.99 21.57 12.36
N SER A 17 2.95 20.61 13.29
CA SER A 17 4.14 20.06 13.95
C SER A 17 4.93 19.03 13.11
N ILE A 18 4.61 18.93 11.81
CA ILE A 18 5.16 18.04 10.77
C ILE A 18 6.68 17.86 10.86
N ARG A 19 7.38 18.97 11.10
CA ARG A 19 8.84 19.02 11.00
C ARG A 19 9.55 18.19 12.07
N LYS A 20 8.92 17.94 13.23
CA LYS A 20 9.55 17.15 14.30
C LYS A 20 9.62 15.65 13.97
N ASN A 21 8.66 15.12 13.20
CA ASN A 21 8.57 13.69 12.90
C ASN A 21 8.79 13.35 11.42
N ALA A 22 9.11 14.34 10.57
CA ALA A 22 9.32 14.16 9.14
C ALA A 22 10.34 13.06 8.78
N LYS A 23 11.40 12.88 9.59
CA LYS A 23 12.39 11.80 9.38
C LYS A 23 11.77 10.41 9.53
N VAL A 24 10.92 10.21 10.54
CA VAL A 24 10.25 8.94 10.79
C VAL A 24 9.23 8.66 9.68
N MET A 25 8.46 9.68 9.30
CA MET A 25 7.49 9.59 8.21
C MET A 25 8.14 9.24 6.87
N ALA A 26 9.24 9.92 6.52
CA ALA A 26 10.00 9.65 5.30
C ALA A 26 10.61 8.25 5.28
N PHE A 27 11.11 7.77 6.43
CA PHE A 27 11.61 6.41 6.55
C PHE A 27 10.49 5.38 6.31
N THR A 28 9.34 5.54 6.96
CA THR A 28 8.18 4.64 6.76
C THR A 28 7.67 4.67 5.32
N LEU A 29 7.59 5.85 4.68
CA LEU A 29 7.25 5.98 3.27
C LEU A 29 8.23 5.21 2.38
N THR A 30 9.52 5.36 2.63
CA THR A 30 10.57 4.70 1.85
C THR A 30 10.47 3.19 1.98
N LEU A 31 10.23 2.67 3.20
CA LEU A 31 10.01 1.23 3.39
C LEU A 31 8.77 0.75 2.62
N ASN A 32 7.65 1.46 2.72
CA ASN A 32 6.38 1.08 2.11
C ASN A 32 6.42 1.13 0.57
N TRP A 33 7.14 2.08 -0.01
CA TRP A 33 7.11 2.30 -1.46
C TRP A 33 8.36 1.80 -2.19
N ALA A 34 9.51 1.70 -1.51
CA ALA A 34 10.76 1.27 -2.12
C ALA A 34 11.17 -0.16 -1.76
N ILE A 35 10.75 -0.70 -0.61
CA ILE A 35 11.16 -2.06 -0.18
C ILE A 35 9.99 -3.03 -0.26
N GLN A 36 8.87 -2.70 0.35
CA GLN A 36 7.68 -3.55 0.42
C GLN A 36 7.23 -4.10 -0.93
N PRO A 37 7.04 -3.30 -2.02
CA PRO A 37 6.54 -3.84 -3.28
C PRO A 37 7.44 -4.92 -3.89
N PHE A 38 8.76 -4.80 -3.72
CA PHE A 38 9.72 -5.78 -4.24
C PHE A 38 9.72 -7.07 -3.41
N VAL A 39 9.68 -6.94 -2.08
CA VAL A 39 9.54 -8.11 -1.20
C VAL A 39 8.23 -8.85 -1.50
N MET A 40 7.16 -8.10 -1.76
CA MET A 40 5.83 -8.64 -2.07
C MET A 40 5.74 -9.26 -3.47
N ALA A 41 6.60 -8.91 -4.41
CA ALA A 41 6.74 -9.64 -5.68
C ALA A 41 7.62 -10.88 -5.50
N PHE A 42 8.67 -10.78 -4.68
CA PHE A 42 9.62 -11.86 -4.44
C PHE A 42 9.01 -13.05 -3.70
N ILE A 43 8.17 -12.82 -2.68
CA ILE A 43 7.57 -13.90 -1.88
C ILE A 43 6.66 -14.81 -2.72
N PRO A 44 5.65 -14.29 -3.47
CA PRO A 44 4.84 -15.08 -4.38
C PRO A 44 5.68 -15.80 -5.43
N TRP A 45 6.66 -15.11 -6.02
CA TRP A 45 7.55 -15.71 -7.00
C TRP A 45 8.31 -16.91 -6.42
N LEU A 46 8.86 -16.79 -5.21
CA LEU A 46 9.59 -17.86 -4.52
C LEU A 46 8.68 -19.06 -4.23
N PHE A 47 7.52 -18.80 -3.63
CA PHE A 47 6.58 -19.86 -3.25
C PHE A 47 5.97 -20.56 -4.46
N MET A 48 5.54 -19.80 -5.47
CA MET A 48 4.88 -20.36 -6.64
C MET A 48 5.91 -21.01 -7.59
N THR A 49 7.11 -20.46 -7.75
CA THR A 49 8.10 -21.01 -8.69
C THR A 49 8.93 -22.16 -8.13
N ILE A 50 9.21 -22.19 -6.81
CA ILE A 50 10.11 -23.20 -6.22
C ILE A 50 9.33 -24.25 -5.42
N ILE A 51 8.41 -23.82 -4.55
CA ILE A 51 7.76 -24.72 -3.58
C ILE A 51 6.53 -25.39 -4.20
N PHE A 52 5.68 -24.61 -4.89
CA PHE A 52 4.42 -25.08 -5.46
C PHE A 52 4.48 -25.47 -6.94
N ALA A 53 5.68 -25.48 -7.54
CA ALA A 53 5.87 -25.83 -8.95
C ALA A 53 5.32 -27.21 -9.32
N THR A 54 5.41 -28.17 -8.39
CA THR A 54 4.98 -29.56 -8.60
C THR A 54 3.50 -29.80 -8.30
N ILE A 55 2.85 -28.89 -7.57
CA ILE A 55 1.47 -29.07 -7.06
C ILE A 55 0.46 -28.28 -7.90
N ILE A 56 0.84 -27.12 -8.43
CA ILE A 56 -0.10 -26.17 -9.07
C ILE A 56 0.26 -25.97 -10.56
N PRO A 57 -0.73 -26.09 -11.47
CA PRO A 57 -0.55 -25.78 -12.89
C PRO A 57 0.00 -24.37 -13.11
N GLU A 58 0.84 -24.20 -14.13
CA GLU A 58 1.54 -22.95 -14.42
C GLU A 58 0.58 -21.76 -14.57
N GLN A 59 -0.55 -21.95 -15.26
CA GLN A 59 -1.57 -20.93 -15.47
C GLN A 59 -2.17 -20.40 -14.16
N LEU A 60 -2.55 -21.31 -13.24
CA LEU A 60 -3.13 -20.95 -11.95
C LEU A 60 -2.12 -20.23 -11.06
N ARG A 61 -0.84 -20.61 -11.13
CA ARG A 61 0.24 -19.93 -10.39
C ARG A 61 0.37 -18.48 -10.79
N THR A 62 0.35 -18.20 -12.09
CA THR A 62 0.51 -16.83 -12.57
C THR A 62 -0.66 -15.97 -12.12
N GLU A 63 -1.90 -16.47 -12.18
CA GLU A 63 -3.09 -15.76 -11.67
C GLU A 63 -3.00 -15.49 -10.16
N TYR A 64 -2.59 -16.47 -9.36
CA TYR A 64 -2.40 -16.28 -7.91
C TYR A 64 -1.27 -15.28 -7.60
N MET A 65 -0.16 -15.31 -8.34
CA MET A 65 0.92 -14.33 -8.21
C MET A 65 0.42 -12.91 -8.49
N MET A 66 -0.37 -12.73 -9.55
CA MET A 66 -0.95 -11.42 -9.88
C MET A 66 -1.86 -10.91 -8.76
N GLY A 67 -2.79 -11.76 -8.29
CA GLY A 67 -3.71 -11.40 -7.22
C GLY A 67 -2.97 -11.00 -5.93
N MET A 68 -1.93 -11.76 -5.55
CA MET A 68 -1.10 -11.46 -4.39
C MET A 68 -0.37 -10.12 -4.53
N ILE A 69 0.20 -9.83 -5.71
CA ILE A 69 0.93 -8.58 -5.95
C ILE A 69 0.00 -7.37 -5.92
N ILE A 70 -1.17 -7.45 -6.57
CA ILE A 70 -2.16 -6.37 -6.57
C ILE A 70 -2.64 -6.06 -5.16
N LEU A 71 -2.93 -7.10 -4.36
CA LEU A 71 -3.36 -6.97 -2.98
C LEU A 71 -2.26 -6.36 -2.10
N ALA A 72 -1.01 -6.78 -2.30
CA ALA A 72 0.12 -6.36 -1.48
C ALA A 72 0.66 -4.96 -1.81
N LEU A 73 0.43 -4.49 -3.04
CA LEU A 73 0.75 -3.12 -3.46
C LEU A 73 -0.12 -2.07 -2.76
N ALA A 74 -1.31 -2.44 -2.28
CA ALA A 74 -2.25 -1.51 -1.66
C ALA A 74 -1.95 -1.38 -0.17
N PRO A 75 -1.37 -0.26 0.31
CA PRO A 75 -1.11 -0.09 1.73
C PRO A 75 -2.43 0.14 2.50
N CYS A 76 -2.60 -0.56 3.62
CA CYS A 76 -3.78 -0.39 4.47
C CYS A 76 -3.60 0.82 5.40
N THR A 77 -4.35 1.90 5.15
CA THR A 77 -4.23 3.18 5.85
C THR A 77 -5.29 3.40 6.95
N ALA A 78 -6.50 2.84 6.80
CA ALA A 78 -7.57 3.04 7.77
C ALA A 78 -7.34 2.28 9.09
N MET A 79 -6.83 1.04 9.00
CA MET A 79 -6.64 0.18 10.17
C MET A 79 -5.52 0.70 11.09
N THR A 80 -4.47 1.28 10.52
CA THR A 80 -3.33 1.86 11.23
C THR A 80 -3.74 3.00 12.18
N LEU A 81 -4.80 3.75 11.86
CA LEU A 81 -5.35 4.78 12.75
C LEU A 81 -5.97 4.19 14.02
N VAL A 82 -6.72 3.11 13.87
CA VAL A 82 -7.35 2.42 15.01
C VAL A 82 -6.29 1.82 15.92
N TRP A 83 -5.27 1.17 15.36
CA TRP A 83 -4.14 0.64 16.13
C TRP A 83 -3.36 1.73 16.86
N THR A 84 -3.12 2.86 16.20
CA THR A 84 -2.45 4.02 16.83
C THR A 84 -3.27 4.54 18.01
N TYR A 85 -4.59 4.63 17.85
CA TYR A 85 -5.51 5.03 18.91
C TYR A 85 -5.46 4.05 20.10
N LEU A 86 -5.50 2.74 19.84
CA LEU A 86 -5.42 1.70 20.87
C LEU A 86 -4.06 1.69 21.58
N ALA A 87 -2.97 1.95 20.86
CA ALA A 87 -1.62 2.03 21.39
C ALA A 87 -1.35 3.33 22.18
N LYS A 88 -2.34 4.22 22.34
CA LYS A 88 -2.20 5.55 22.98
C LYS A 88 -1.09 6.41 22.35
N ALA A 89 -0.83 6.20 21.07
CA ALA A 89 0.17 6.95 20.31
C ALA A 89 -0.43 8.26 19.76
N ASN A 90 0.43 9.10 19.17
CA ASN A 90 0.01 10.38 18.61
C ASN A 90 -0.83 10.17 17.33
N LEU A 91 -2.14 10.36 17.48
CA LEU A 91 -3.11 10.20 16.40
C LEU A 91 -2.92 11.21 15.27
N SER A 92 -2.57 12.46 15.60
CA SER A 92 -2.34 13.54 14.62
C SER A 92 -1.18 13.21 13.68
N CYS A 93 -0.11 12.59 14.19
CA CYS A 93 1.00 12.10 13.36
C CYS A 93 0.60 10.91 12.49
N ALA A 94 -0.18 9.96 13.01
CA ALA A 94 -0.64 8.82 12.21
C ALA A 94 -1.62 9.24 11.10
N LEU A 95 -2.51 10.20 11.37
CA LEU A 95 -3.41 10.76 10.36
C LEU A 95 -2.67 11.48 9.25
N LEU A 96 -1.65 12.26 9.58
CA LEU A 96 -0.78 12.86 8.58
C LEU A 96 -0.07 11.80 7.74
N GLN A 97 0.46 10.75 8.38
CA GLN A 97 1.15 9.67 7.68
C GLN A 97 0.21 8.95 6.71
N VAL A 98 -1.01 8.67 7.15
CA VAL A 98 -2.06 8.07 6.34
C VAL A 98 -2.45 8.98 5.18
N SER A 99 -2.64 10.27 5.42
CA SER A 99 -3.01 11.24 4.38
C SER A 99 -1.92 11.39 3.31
N ILE A 100 -0.65 11.48 3.73
CA ILE A 100 0.49 11.53 2.81
C ILE A 100 0.60 10.23 2.01
N ASN A 101 0.43 9.08 2.68
CA ASN A 101 0.50 7.79 2.03
C ASN A 101 -0.62 7.64 0.98
N ASP A 102 -1.83 8.10 1.27
CA ASP A 102 -2.97 8.09 0.34
C ASP A 102 -2.72 8.97 -0.89
N LEU A 103 -2.15 10.17 -0.72
CA LEU A 103 -1.72 11.02 -1.84
C LEU A 103 -0.65 10.34 -2.71
N ILE A 104 0.26 9.57 -2.11
CA ILE A 104 1.29 8.85 -2.85
C ILE A 104 0.69 7.67 -3.62
N ILE A 105 -0.33 6.98 -3.07
CA ILE A 105 -1.04 5.90 -3.77
C ILE A 105 -1.52 6.38 -5.14
N LEU A 106 -2.11 7.57 -5.21
CA LEU A 106 -2.65 8.11 -6.45
C LEU A 106 -1.63 8.19 -7.59
N ILE A 107 -0.35 8.39 -7.25
CA ILE A 107 0.72 8.61 -8.22
C ILE A 107 1.55 7.36 -8.42
N LEU A 108 1.94 6.67 -7.34
CA LEU A 108 2.91 5.57 -7.39
C LEU A 108 2.27 4.18 -7.54
N TYR A 109 1.00 3.98 -7.19
CA TYR A 109 0.38 2.65 -7.22
C TYR A 109 0.30 2.07 -8.64
N VAL A 110 -0.20 2.84 -9.61
CA VAL A 110 -0.30 2.37 -11.01
C VAL A 110 1.05 2.10 -11.63
N PRO A 111 2.04 3.02 -11.56
CA PRO A 111 3.33 2.78 -12.18
C PRO A 111 4.06 1.59 -11.57
N LEU A 112 4.02 1.42 -10.24
CA LEU A 112 4.64 0.27 -9.58
C LEU A 112 3.90 -1.04 -9.90
N GLY A 113 2.57 -1.03 -9.90
CA GLY A 113 1.78 -2.19 -10.29
C GLY A 113 2.04 -2.60 -11.73
N ALA A 114 2.04 -1.64 -12.66
CA ALA A 114 2.37 -1.88 -14.06
C ALA A 114 3.78 -2.44 -14.24
N PHE A 115 4.76 -1.88 -13.52
CA PHE A 115 6.15 -2.34 -13.57
C PHE A 115 6.30 -3.77 -13.03
N LEU A 116 5.74 -4.06 -11.85
CA LEU A 116 5.89 -5.36 -11.19
C LEU A 116 5.04 -6.47 -11.82
N LEU A 117 3.89 -6.16 -12.42
CA LEU A 117 3.08 -7.14 -13.14
C LEU A 117 3.60 -7.35 -14.56
N GLY A 118 4.18 -6.31 -15.18
CA GLY A 118 4.82 -6.39 -16.48
C GLY A 118 6.02 -7.35 -16.50
N THR A 119 6.77 -7.49 -15.40
CA THR A 119 7.86 -8.48 -15.29
C THR A 119 7.39 -9.93 -15.28
N ILE A 120 6.09 -10.18 -15.04
CA ILE A 120 5.48 -11.51 -14.96
C ILE A 120 4.71 -11.85 -16.24
N GLY A 121 4.81 -11.00 -17.28
CA GLY A 121 4.23 -11.25 -18.60
C GLY A 121 2.73 -10.98 -18.70
N PHE A 122 2.13 -10.26 -17.73
CA PHE A 122 0.72 -9.88 -17.80
C PHE A 122 0.56 -8.44 -18.28
N SER A 123 -0.24 -8.27 -19.34
CA SER A 123 -0.65 -6.96 -19.82
C SER A 123 -1.81 -6.47 -18.95
N VAL A 124 -1.47 -5.69 -17.92
CA VAL A 124 -2.46 -5.03 -17.08
C VAL A 124 -3.23 -4.03 -17.96
N PRO A 125 -4.57 -4.07 -18.03
CA PRO A 125 -5.33 -3.03 -18.72
C PRO A 125 -5.20 -1.73 -17.91
N LEU A 126 -4.21 -0.92 -18.28
CA LEU A 126 -3.84 0.34 -17.62
C LEU A 126 -5.02 1.31 -17.58
N ASP A 127 -5.88 1.28 -18.60
CA ASP A 127 -7.08 2.10 -18.69
C ASP A 127 -8.03 1.85 -17.51
N THR A 128 -8.22 0.59 -17.13
CA THR A 128 -9.14 0.21 -16.04
C THR A 128 -8.60 0.63 -14.67
N LEU A 129 -7.27 0.52 -14.46
CA LEU A 129 -6.63 0.99 -13.22
C LEU A 129 -6.69 2.51 -13.08
N PHE A 130 -6.47 3.24 -14.18
CA PHE A 130 -6.53 4.70 -14.19
C PHE A 130 -7.95 5.21 -13.88
N ILE A 131 -8.98 4.60 -14.51
CA ILE A 131 -10.39 4.92 -14.24
C ILE A 131 -10.78 4.60 -12.81
N SER A 132 -10.31 3.47 -12.26
CA SER A 132 -10.61 3.07 -10.88
C SER A 132 -10.06 4.06 -9.86
N ILE A 133 -8.86 4.62 -10.09
CA ILE A 133 -8.26 5.61 -9.21
C ILE A 133 -8.96 6.96 -9.31
N LEU A 134 -9.33 7.37 -10.52
CA LEU A 134 -10.06 8.61 -10.73
C LEU A 134 -11.45 8.58 -10.08
N MET A 135 -12.09 7.39 -10.01
CA MET A 135 -13.34 7.19 -9.27
C MET A 135 -13.17 6.96 -7.78
N TYR A 136 -11.98 6.57 -7.31
CA TYR A 136 -11.69 6.34 -5.91
C TYR A 136 -11.47 7.65 -5.12
N VAL A 137 -10.96 8.69 -5.79
CA VAL A 137 -10.84 10.06 -5.24
C VAL A 137 -12.19 10.76 -5.20
#